data_AF-X0XCL8-F1
#
_entry.id   AF-X0XCL8-F1
#
_cell.length_a   1.000
_cell.length_b   1.000
_cell.length_c   1.000
_cell.angle_alpha   90.00
_cell.angle_beta   90.00
_cell.angle_gamma   90.00
#
_symmetry.space_group_name_H-M   'P 1'
#
loop_
_entity.id
_entity.type
_entity.pdbx_description
1 polymer ?
#
loop_
_entity_poly.entity_id
_entity_poly.type
_entity_poly.pdbx_seq_one_letter_code
_entity_poly.pdbx_strand_id
1 'polypeptide(L)'
;MIMIVLLMILRIRTGRWRVSGGQWIAALVAAALLTILLLARLMGPPLPNLVLLSVLVGLGFAAALVLAILICRQVIRSWLPSRWWEGALYRTLSTSLLVIGVLALFWLTGMITGPKPRFLSPQPGAVGSLRSSAPDLARLLIELSQPQHLSSEMTEQIRTPQTPIDDNFSWGLGPGIQHSEQGDALWQNGITFGYRSLMAVYPDLGLGVVVLTNSDRGYDVACDVAQRALGGKGTWKTF
;
A
#
# COMPACT_ATOMS: atom_id res chain seq x y z
N MET A 1 0.44 9.39 19.85
CA MET A 1 -0.02 8.75 21.10
C MET A 1 1.15 8.34 22.02
N ILE A 2 2.14 7.56 21.54
CA ILE A 2 3.28 7.06 22.34
C ILE A 2 4.10 8.18 23.03
N MET A 3 4.41 9.28 22.33
CA MET A 3 5.16 10.41 22.89
C MET A 3 4.47 11.06 24.09
N ILE A 4 3.14 11.22 24.04
CA ILE A 4 2.35 11.83 25.12
C ILE A 4 2.39 10.94 26.38
N VAL A 5 2.33 9.63 26.20
CA VAL A 5 2.43 8.64 27.29
C VAL A 5 3.83 8.69 27.92
N LEU A 6 4.90 8.76 27.13
CA LEU A 6 6.28 8.88 27.63
C LEU A 6 6.50 10.18 28.42
N LEU A 7 5.93 11.29 27.96
CA LEU A 7 5.98 12.57 28.67
C LEU A 7 5.16 12.53 29.98
N MET A 8 4.03 11.82 30.00
CA MET A 8 3.29 11.56 31.24
C MET A 8 4.12 10.72 32.24
N ILE A 9 4.81 9.69 31.78
CA ILE A 9 5.68 8.86 32.64
C ILE A 9 6.84 9.69 33.20
N LEU A 10 7.51 10.49 32.35
CA LEU A 10 8.55 11.43 32.76
C LEU A 10 8.04 12.44 33.78
N ARG A 11 6.81 12.94 33.59
CA ARG A 11 6.13 13.85 34.52
C ARG A 11 5.88 13.20 35.88
N ILE A 12 5.34 11.98 35.91
CA ILE A 12 5.08 11.23 37.15
C ILE A 12 6.39 10.97 37.91
N ARG A 13 7.47 10.63 37.20
CA ARG A 13 8.77 10.35 37.82
C ARG A 13 9.53 11.58 38.31
N THR A 14 9.40 12.72 37.63
CA THR A 14 10.23 13.91 37.93
C THR A 14 9.50 15.00 38.70
N GLY A 15 8.16 14.94 38.80
CA GLY A 15 7.34 15.92 39.52
C GLY A 15 7.33 17.33 38.93
N ARG A 16 8.03 17.57 37.82
CA ARG A 16 8.19 18.90 37.20
C ARG A 16 7.20 19.07 36.05
N TRP A 17 6.51 20.21 36.06
CA TRP A 17 5.52 20.59 35.03
C TRP A 17 6.15 21.23 33.79
N ARG A 18 7.38 21.76 33.90
CA ARG A 18 8.16 22.24 32.75
C ARG A 18 9.15 21.16 32.31
N VAL A 19 8.85 20.57 31.16
CA VAL A 19 9.72 19.60 30.48
C VAL A 19 10.89 20.36 29.85
N SER A 20 12.13 19.96 30.14
CA SER A 20 13.31 20.57 29.53
C SER A 20 13.45 20.18 28.05
N GLY A 21 14.14 20.99 27.25
CA GLY A 21 14.35 20.69 25.82
C GLY A 21 14.99 19.31 25.59
N GLY A 22 15.91 18.89 26.47
CA GLY A 22 16.52 17.57 26.42
C GLY A 22 15.53 16.42 26.69
N GLN A 23 14.57 16.63 27.59
CA GLN A 23 13.52 15.63 27.88
C GLN A 23 12.54 15.48 26.71
N TRP A 24 12.25 16.56 25.98
CA TRP A 24 11.47 16.52 24.75
C TRP A 24 12.17 15.70 23.66
N ILE A 25 13.46 15.95 23.43
CA ILE A 25 14.26 15.20 22.45
C ILE A 25 14.31 13.72 22.82
N ALA A 26 14.57 13.41 24.09
CA ALA A 26 14.60 12.02 24.58
C ALA A 26 13.26 11.30 24.38
N ALA A 27 12.13 11.96 24.69
CA ALA A 27 10.80 11.39 24.49
C ALA A 27 10.48 11.14 23.01
N LEU A 28 10.93 12.03 22.12
CA LEU A 28 10.73 11.92 20.68
C LEU A 28 11.55 10.78 20.08
N VAL A 29 12.83 10.66 20.47
CA VAL A 29 13.71 9.54 20.06
C VAL A 29 13.16 8.21 20.58
N ALA A 30 12.75 8.13 21.84
CA ALA A 30 12.19 6.91 22.43
C ALA A 30 10.88 6.50 21.73
N ALA A 31 10.01 7.46 21.39
CA ALA A 31 8.79 7.18 20.64
C ALA A 31 9.10 6.64 19.24
N ALA A 32 10.06 7.23 18.53
CA ALA A 32 10.48 6.76 17.22
C ALA A 32 11.03 5.34 17.26
N LEU A 33 11.93 5.03 18.20
CA LEU A 33 12.49 3.69 18.38
C LEU A 33 11.42 2.65 18.71
N LEU A 34 10.45 2.99 19.57
CA LEU A 34 9.35 2.09 19.92
C LEU A 34 8.43 1.84 18.71
N THR A 35 8.14 2.86 17.92
CA THR A 35 7.37 2.71 16.68
C THR A 35 8.09 1.81 15.69
N ILE A 36 9.40 1.97 15.50
CA ILE A 36 10.21 1.10 14.64
C ILE A 36 10.17 -0.35 15.12
N LEU A 37 10.32 -0.58 16.43
CA LEU A 37 10.26 -1.92 17.03
C LEU A 37 8.89 -2.59 16.82
N LEU A 38 7.80 -1.84 17.00
CA LEU A 38 6.45 -2.33 16.78
C LEU A 38 6.21 -2.68 15.30
N LEU A 39 6.64 -1.82 14.38
CA LEU A 39 6.55 -2.08 12.94
C LEU A 39 7.35 -3.32 12.54
N ALA A 40 8.56 -3.48 13.07
CA ALA A 40 9.40 -4.65 12.81
C ALA A 40 8.72 -5.95 13.29
N ARG A 41 8.04 -5.93 14.46
CA ARG A 41 7.28 -7.08 14.96
C ARG A 41 6.02 -7.39 14.16
N LEU A 42 5.26 -6.35 13.78
CA LEU A 42 4.00 -6.52 13.06
C LEU A 42 4.20 -7.02 11.64
N MET A 43 5.28 -6.59 10.99
CA MET A 43 5.44 -6.77 9.56
C MET A 43 6.51 -7.83 9.20
N GLY A 44 7.42 -8.20 10.10
CA GLY A 44 8.43 -9.26 9.90
C GLY A 44 9.66 -8.88 9.06
N PRO A 45 10.77 -9.63 9.09
CA PRO A 45 11.92 -9.42 8.19
C PRO A 45 11.52 -9.83 6.74
N PRO A 46 11.73 -8.99 5.70
CA PRO A 46 12.88 -8.09 5.49
C PRO A 46 12.54 -6.59 5.50
N LEU A 47 11.38 -6.19 6.05
CA LEU A 47 10.97 -4.77 6.16
C LEU A 47 11.95 -3.81 6.82
N PRO A 48 12.80 -4.21 7.80
CA PRO A 48 13.58 -3.24 8.54
C PRO A 48 14.32 -2.31 7.59
N ASN A 49 14.86 -2.81 6.47
CA ASN A 49 15.65 -2.00 5.56
C ASN A 49 14.82 -0.97 4.78
N LEU A 50 13.65 -1.32 4.24
CA LEU A 50 12.87 -0.39 3.41
C LEU A 50 12.07 0.61 4.23
N VAL A 51 11.55 0.19 5.39
CA VAL A 51 10.88 1.10 6.33
C VAL A 51 11.91 2.01 6.99
N LEU A 52 13.05 1.48 7.44
CA LEU A 52 14.13 2.30 7.98
C LEU A 52 14.68 3.23 6.91
N LEU A 53 14.89 2.78 5.67
CA LEU A 53 15.31 3.64 4.57
C LEU A 53 14.30 4.75 4.33
N SER A 54 12.99 4.44 4.27
CA SER A 54 11.93 5.45 4.13
C SER A 54 11.93 6.46 5.28
N VAL A 55 12.11 5.99 6.52
CA VAL A 55 12.21 6.85 7.71
C VAL A 55 13.48 7.71 7.66
N LEU A 56 14.63 7.13 7.31
CA LEU A 56 15.91 7.85 7.21
C LEU A 56 15.88 8.88 6.08
N VAL A 57 15.31 8.54 4.93
CA VAL A 57 15.08 9.48 3.82
C VAL A 57 14.13 10.60 4.24
N GLY A 58 13.03 10.26 4.92
CA GLY A 58 12.08 11.25 5.45
C GLY A 58 12.72 12.19 6.48
N LEU A 59 13.52 11.66 7.41
CA LEU A 59 14.28 12.43 8.40
C LEU A 59 15.35 13.31 7.73
N GLY A 60 16.10 12.76 6.77
CA GLY A 60 17.11 13.49 6.01
C GLY A 60 16.50 14.64 5.23
N PHE A 61 15.36 14.42 4.58
CA PHE A 61 14.62 15.45 3.85
C PHE A 61 14.05 16.51 4.80
N ALA A 62 13.46 16.12 5.93
CA ALA A 62 12.96 17.06 6.94
C ALA A 62 14.10 17.92 7.52
N ALA A 63 15.27 17.33 7.78
CA ALA A 63 16.46 18.05 8.20
C ALA A 63 16.96 19.02 7.12
N ALA A 64 16.98 18.60 5.86
CA ALA A 64 17.33 19.46 4.73
C ALA A 64 16.35 20.63 4.56
N LEU A 65 15.05 20.40 4.74
CA LEU A 65 14.01 21.44 4.70
C LEU A 65 14.20 22.44 5.85
N VAL A 66 14.43 21.97 7.07
CA VAL A 66 14.73 22.83 8.22
C VAL A 66 15.98 23.65 7.95
N LEU A 67 17.05 23.04 7.42
CA LEU A 67 18.29 23.73 7.09
C LEU A 67 18.06 24.79 6.00
N ALA A 68 17.32 24.48 4.95
CA ALA A 68 16.96 25.42 3.89
C ALA A 68 16.16 26.60 4.44
N ILE A 69 15.21 26.37 5.34
CA ILE A 69 14.47 27.43 6.03
C ILE A 69 15.40 28.28 6.90
N LEU A 70 16.31 27.67 7.66
CA LEU A 70 17.28 28.41 8.49
C LEU A 70 18.22 29.27 7.64
N ILE A 71 18.73 28.73 6.53
CA ILE A 71 19.56 29.47 5.57
C ILE A 71 18.76 30.61 4.96
N CYS A 72 17.54 30.35 4.49
CA CYS A 72 16.66 31.38 3.93
C CYS A 72 16.39 32.49 4.96
N ARG A 73 16.15 32.13 6.22
CA ARG A 73 16.00 33.10 7.31
C ARG A 73 17.27 33.92 7.54
N GLN A 74 18.44 33.29 7.48
CA GLN A 74 19.72 33.97 7.66
C GLN A 74 20.03 34.94 6.50
N VAL A 75 19.71 34.54 5.26
CA VAL A 75 19.83 35.39 4.07
C VAL A 75 18.86 36.57 4.13
N ILE A 76 17.60 36.34 4.49
CA ILE A 76 16.62 37.43 4.68
C ILE A 76 17.11 38.42 5.74
N ARG A 77 17.71 37.93 6.84
CA ARG A 77 18.29 38.77 7.89
C ARG A 77 19.47 39.61 7.44
N SER A 78 20.32 39.08 6.57
CA SER A 78 21.50 39.82 6.09
C SER A 78 21.18 40.81 4.97
N TRP A 79 20.09 40.61 4.23
CA TRP A 79 19.73 41.46 3.08
C TRP A 79 18.56 42.42 3.34
N LEU A 80 17.63 42.11 4.25
CA LEU A 80 16.48 42.96 4.54
C LEU A 80 16.61 43.73 5.88
N PRO A 81 16.16 45.00 5.93
CA PRO A 81 16.12 45.78 7.17
C PRO A 81 15.28 45.10 8.26
N SER A 82 15.68 45.24 9.54
CA SER A 82 15.08 44.59 10.72
C SER A 82 13.56 44.69 10.83
N ARG A 83 12.98 45.82 10.37
CA ARG A 83 11.53 46.07 10.32
C ARG A 83 10.72 44.96 9.62
N TRP A 84 11.33 44.21 8.70
CA TRP A 84 10.65 43.16 7.91
C TRP A 84 10.69 41.76 8.55
N TRP A 85 11.53 41.53 9.57
CA TRP A 85 11.75 40.17 10.11
C TRP A 85 11.71 40.05 11.65
N GLU A 86 11.53 41.16 12.38
CA GLU A 86 11.33 41.14 13.84
C GLU A 86 9.86 40.89 14.27
N GLY A 87 8.92 40.95 13.32
CA GLY A 87 7.49 40.84 13.56
C GLY A 87 6.97 39.42 13.81
N ALA A 88 5.83 39.34 14.51
CA ALA A 88 5.09 38.08 14.69
C ALA A 88 4.69 37.45 13.36
N LEU A 89 4.34 38.25 12.36
CA LEU A 89 3.96 37.81 11.02
C LEU A 89 5.05 36.97 10.33
N TYR A 90 6.31 37.41 10.39
CA TYR A 90 7.44 36.67 9.81
C TYR A 90 7.67 35.32 10.50
N ARG A 91 7.53 35.30 11.83
CA ARG A 91 7.62 34.05 12.61
C ARG A 91 6.50 33.08 12.23
N THR A 92 5.26 33.57 12.13
CA THR A 92 4.10 32.77 11.74
C THR A 92 4.26 32.18 10.35
N LEU A 93 4.63 33.00 9.35
CA LEU A 93 4.84 32.55 7.97
C LEU A 93 5.94 31.47 7.89
N SER A 94 7.05 31.66 8.61
CA SER A 94 8.14 30.68 8.66
C SER A 94 7.68 29.34 9.25
N THR A 95 6.89 29.37 10.34
CA THR A 95 6.36 28.16 10.95
C THR A 95 5.30 27.48 10.07
N SER A 96 4.46 28.27 9.39
CA SER A 96 3.45 27.74 8.48
C SER A 96 4.10 27.02 7.29
N LEU A 97 5.15 27.58 6.70
CA LEU A 97 5.90 26.94 5.61
C LEU A 97 6.54 25.62 6.05
N LEU A 98 7.06 25.55 7.28
CA LEU A 98 7.60 24.31 7.83
C LEU A 98 6.50 23.25 7.98
N VAL A 99 5.35 23.61 8.55
CA VAL A 99 4.21 22.69 8.71
C VAL A 99 3.72 22.21 7.34
N ILE A 100 3.54 23.12 6.39
CA ILE A 100 3.11 22.78 5.02
C ILE A 100 4.12 21.84 4.36
N GLY A 101 5.43 22.11 4.47
CA GLY A 101 6.46 21.25 3.90
C GLY A 101 6.48 19.85 4.51
N VAL A 102 6.26 19.72 5.82
CA VAL A 102 6.11 18.42 6.49
C VAL A 102 4.84 17.70 6.03
N LEU A 103 3.71 18.40 5.92
CA LEU A 103 2.46 17.81 5.42
C LEU A 103 2.58 17.37 3.96
N ALA A 104 3.23 18.17 3.11
CA ALA A 104 3.51 17.83 1.72
C ALA A 104 4.42 16.60 1.62
N LEU A 105 5.41 16.46 2.50
CA LEU A 105 6.25 15.25 2.56
C LEU A 105 5.42 14.02 2.92
N PHE A 106 4.57 14.10 3.95
CA PHE A 106 3.67 13.00 4.32
C PHE A 106 2.78 12.60 3.14
N TRP A 107 2.22 13.59 2.44
CA TRP A 107 1.43 13.35 1.24
C TRP A 107 2.23 12.68 0.12
N LEU A 108 3.44 13.15 -0.17
CA LEU A 108 4.34 12.55 -1.17
C LEU A 108 4.75 11.12 -0.82
N THR A 109 5.02 10.82 0.44
CA THR A 109 5.33 9.43 0.87
C THR A 109 4.14 8.49 0.68
N GLY A 110 2.90 8.98 0.80
CA GLY A 110 1.69 8.21 0.50
C GLY A 110 1.47 7.98 -1.00
N MET A 111 2.15 8.74 -1.88
CA MET A 111 2.11 8.56 -3.32
C MET A 111 3.12 7.53 -3.83
N ILE A 112 4.14 7.19 -3.04
CA ILE A 112 5.18 6.23 -3.40
C ILE A 112 4.70 4.81 -3.05
N THR A 113 4.44 4.01 -4.07
CA THR A 113 4.18 2.57 -3.91
C THR A 113 5.50 1.81 -3.88
N GLY A 114 5.90 1.33 -2.72
CA GLY A 114 7.06 0.42 -2.56
C GLY A 114 6.64 -1.06 -2.52
N PRO A 115 7.57 -2.00 -2.75
CA PRO A 115 7.30 -3.42 -2.65
C PRO A 115 6.74 -3.75 -1.27
N LYS A 116 5.52 -4.29 -1.25
CA LYS A 116 4.87 -4.62 0.01
C LYS A 116 5.47 -5.90 0.58
N PRO A 117 5.83 -5.87 1.86
CA PRO A 117 6.56 -6.94 2.48
C PRO A 117 5.63 -8.07 2.94
N ARG A 118 6.21 -9.23 3.18
CA ARG A 118 5.47 -10.44 3.57
C ARG A 118 4.80 -10.24 4.94
N PHE A 119 3.50 -9.97 4.94
CA PHE A 119 2.70 -9.90 6.17
C PHE A 119 2.62 -11.26 6.88
N LEU A 120 2.37 -11.27 8.19
CA LEU A 120 1.93 -12.49 8.89
C LEU A 120 0.64 -13.01 8.23
N SER A 121 0.51 -14.32 8.07
CA SER A 121 -0.72 -14.89 7.51
C SER A 121 -1.89 -14.56 8.45
N PRO A 122 -3.00 -14.01 7.93
CA PRO A 122 -4.22 -13.89 8.71
C PRO A 122 -4.70 -15.29 9.14
N GLN A 123 -5.63 -15.35 10.09
CA GLN A 123 -6.29 -16.62 10.39
C GLN A 123 -6.90 -17.20 9.10
N PRO A 124 -6.77 -18.52 8.86
CA PRO A 124 -7.35 -19.14 7.68
C PRO A 124 -8.85 -18.87 7.61
N GLY A 125 -9.27 -18.38 6.45
CA GLY A 125 -10.66 -18.08 6.15
C GLY A 125 -10.94 -18.35 4.67
N ALA A 126 -12.18 -18.72 4.37
CA ALA A 126 -12.61 -19.01 3.00
C ALA A 126 -12.49 -17.80 2.07
N VAL A 127 -12.39 -16.57 2.62
CA VAL A 127 -12.31 -15.32 1.86
C VAL A 127 -10.96 -14.65 2.12
N GLY A 128 -10.20 -14.40 1.05
CA GLY A 128 -9.06 -13.48 1.05
C GLY A 128 -7.82 -13.88 1.85
N SER A 129 -7.83 -15.04 2.52
CA SER A 129 -6.69 -15.49 3.34
C SER A 129 -5.68 -16.37 2.58
N LEU A 130 -6.09 -16.92 1.43
CA LEU A 130 -5.26 -17.82 0.62
C LEU A 130 -4.00 -17.10 0.14
N ARG A 131 -2.85 -17.75 0.34
CA ARG A 131 -1.57 -17.32 -0.22
C ARG A 131 -1.10 -18.39 -1.19
N SER A 132 -0.86 -17.96 -2.43
CA SER A 132 -0.50 -18.84 -3.53
C SER A 132 0.55 -18.18 -4.41
N SER A 133 1.09 -18.94 -5.36
CA SER A 133 1.99 -18.45 -6.41
C SER A 133 1.26 -18.38 -7.75
N ALA A 134 1.81 -17.63 -8.70
CA ALA A 134 1.24 -17.57 -10.05
C ALA A 134 1.20 -18.97 -10.73
N PRO A 135 2.25 -19.81 -10.64
CA PRO A 135 2.19 -21.20 -11.12
C PRO A 135 1.10 -22.05 -10.46
N ASP A 136 0.89 -21.92 -9.15
CA ASP A 136 -0.11 -22.72 -8.45
C ASP A 136 -1.53 -22.33 -8.85
N LEU A 137 -1.81 -21.03 -8.97
CA LEU A 137 -3.09 -20.53 -9.49
C LEU A 137 -3.26 -20.86 -10.99
N ALA A 138 -2.18 -20.90 -11.77
CA ALA A 138 -2.25 -21.34 -13.16
C ALA A 138 -2.66 -22.82 -13.26
N ARG A 139 -2.17 -23.69 -12.35
CA ARG A 139 -2.66 -25.08 -12.26
C ARG A 139 -4.14 -25.15 -11.93
N LEU A 140 -4.65 -24.28 -11.06
CA LEU A 140 -6.08 -24.16 -10.81
C LEU A 140 -6.84 -23.76 -12.08
N LEU A 141 -6.36 -22.77 -12.84
CA LEU A 141 -6.99 -22.38 -14.11
C LEU A 141 -6.99 -23.52 -15.15
N ILE A 142 -5.90 -24.29 -15.21
CA ILE A 142 -5.80 -25.48 -16.07
C ILE A 142 -6.83 -26.52 -15.65
N GLU A 143 -6.94 -26.82 -14.36
CA GLU A 143 -7.96 -27.73 -13.82
C GLU A 143 -9.39 -27.23 -14.14
N LEU A 144 -9.64 -25.93 -14.02
CA LEU A 144 -10.92 -25.33 -14.39
C LEU A 144 -11.21 -25.40 -15.89
N SER A 145 -10.20 -25.57 -16.74
CA SER A 145 -10.31 -25.63 -18.21
C SER A 145 -10.34 -27.07 -18.76
N GLN A 146 -9.54 -27.95 -18.16
CA GLN A 146 -9.38 -29.35 -18.53
C GLN A 146 -9.37 -30.18 -17.23
N PRO A 147 -10.55 -30.43 -16.64
CA PRO A 147 -10.64 -31.03 -15.32
C PRO A 147 -10.08 -32.45 -15.31
N GLN A 148 -9.23 -32.73 -14.32
CA GLN A 148 -8.71 -34.08 -14.02
C GLN A 148 -9.13 -34.55 -12.63
N HIS A 149 -9.40 -33.60 -11.73
CA HIS A 149 -9.73 -33.81 -10.33
C HIS A 149 -11.17 -33.36 -10.00
N LEU A 150 -11.70 -32.37 -10.72
CA LEU A 150 -13.09 -31.95 -10.58
C LEU A 150 -14.03 -32.94 -11.26
N SER A 151 -15.20 -33.18 -10.66
CA SER A 151 -16.27 -33.91 -11.33
C SER A 151 -16.79 -33.12 -12.54
N SER A 152 -17.35 -33.83 -13.52
CA SER A 152 -18.01 -33.20 -14.66
C SER A 152 -19.11 -32.23 -14.23
N GLU A 153 -19.93 -32.64 -13.25
CA GLU A 153 -21.00 -31.83 -12.67
C GLU A 153 -20.49 -30.53 -12.05
N MET A 154 -19.44 -30.59 -11.22
CA MET A 154 -18.87 -29.40 -10.59
C MET A 154 -18.26 -28.46 -11.63
N THR A 155 -17.60 -29.02 -12.64
CA THR A 155 -17.00 -28.23 -13.73
C THR A 155 -18.08 -27.49 -14.50
N GLU A 156 -19.18 -28.15 -14.83
CA GLU A 156 -20.32 -27.54 -15.53
C GLU A 156 -20.94 -26.42 -14.70
N GLN A 157 -21.14 -26.64 -13.39
CA GLN A 157 -21.72 -25.63 -12.50
C GLN A 157 -20.82 -24.39 -12.33
N ILE A 158 -19.50 -24.57 -12.22
CA ILE A 158 -18.54 -23.45 -12.12
C ILE A 158 -18.55 -22.59 -13.38
N ARG A 159 -18.71 -23.22 -14.55
CA ARG A 159 -18.70 -22.54 -15.86
C ARG A 159 -20.05 -21.97 -16.28
N THR A 160 -21.13 -22.38 -15.63
CA THR A 160 -22.48 -21.91 -15.96
C THR A 160 -22.78 -20.61 -15.22
N PRO A 161 -23.25 -19.56 -15.92
CA PRO A 161 -23.77 -18.34 -15.29
C PRO A 161 -24.84 -18.64 -14.24
N GLN A 162 -24.60 -18.21 -13.00
CA GLN A 162 -25.53 -18.32 -11.87
C GLN A 162 -26.23 -16.99 -11.58
N THR A 163 -25.53 -15.87 -11.77
CA THR A 163 -26.10 -14.53 -11.51
C THR A 163 -25.59 -13.54 -12.56
N PRO A 164 -26.44 -13.07 -13.48
CA PRO A 164 -26.04 -12.06 -14.45
C PRO A 164 -25.81 -10.71 -13.75
N ILE A 165 -24.75 -9.99 -14.16
CA ILE A 165 -24.50 -8.60 -13.74
C ILE A 165 -24.90 -7.64 -14.87
N ASP A 166 -24.48 -7.94 -16.10
CA ASP A 166 -24.91 -7.28 -17.33
C ASP A 166 -24.69 -8.19 -18.55
N ASP A 167 -24.92 -7.66 -19.76
CA ASP A 167 -24.84 -8.40 -21.02
C ASP A 167 -23.48 -9.07 -21.27
N ASN A 168 -22.40 -8.54 -20.65
CA ASN A 168 -21.03 -9.00 -20.88
C ASN A 168 -20.41 -9.67 -19.66
N PHE A 169 -21.13 -9.80 -18.55
CA PHE A 169 -20.58 -10.34 -17.31
C PHE A 169 -21.63 -11.00 -16.41
N SER A 170 -21.29 -12.19 -15.94
CA SER A 170 -22.06 -12.97 -14.97
C SER A 170 -21.16 -13.52 -13.87
N TRP A 171 -21.72 -13.94 -12.74
CA TRP A 171 -21.03 -14.77 -11.76
C TRP A 171 -21.37 -16.24 -11.96
N GLY A 172 -20.35 -17.10 -11.95
CA GLY A 172 -20.48 -18.54 -11.76
C GLY A 172 -20.36 -18.92 -10.28
N LEU A 173 -19.97 -20.16 -9.99
CA LEU A 173 -19.66 -20.61 -8.62
C LEU A 173 -18.21 -20.26 -8.23
N GLY A 174 -17.96 -18.98 -7.96
CA GLY A 174 -16.67 -18.47 -7.48
C GLY A 174 -15.95 -17.57 -8.50
N PRO A 175 -15.64 -18.06 -9.72
CA PRO A 175 -15.19 -17.21 -10.82
C PRO A 175 -16.33 -16.36 -11.39
N GLY A 176 -15.99 -15.16 -11.84
CA GLY A 176 -16.81 -14.41 -12.79
C GLY A 176 -16.67 -15.02 -14.18
N ILE A 177 -17.71 -14.85 -14.98
CA ILE A 177 -17.78 -15.28 -16.38
C ILE A 177 -17.93 -14.02 -17.21
N GLN A 178 -16.93 -13.74 -18.02
CA GLN A 178 -16.91 -12.61 -18.93
C GLN A 178 -17.26 -13.11 -20.32
N HIS A 179 -18.34 -12.58 -20.88
CA HIS A 179 -18.83 -12.91 -22.21
C HIS A 179 -18.13 -12.04 -23.24
N SER A 180 -17.58 -12.65 -24.29
CA SER A 180 -16.88 -11.94 -25.35
C SER A 180 -17.04 -12.64 -26.69
N GLU A 181 -16.73 -11.95 -27.80
CA GLU A 181 -16.74 -12.55 -29.14
C GLU A 181 -15.77 -13.75 -29.27
N GLN A 182 -14.77 -13.84 -28.38
CA GLN A 182 -13.77 -14.91 -28.37
C GLN A 182 -14.22 -16.14 -27.57
N GLY A 183 -15.39 -16.06 -26.93
CA GLY A 183 -15.89 -17.04 -25.98
C GLY A 183 -15.90 -16.51 -24.55
N ASP A 184 -16.35 -17.36 -23.63
CA ASP A 184 -16.46 -17.04 -22.22
C ASP A 184 -15.11 -17.22 -21.51
N ALA A 185 -14.69 -16.20 -20.76
CA ALA A 185 -13.55 -16.27 -19.87
C ALA A 185 -13.98 -16.45 -18.42
N LEU A 186 -13.39 -17.41 -17.73
CA LEU A 186 -13.47 -17.50 -16.27
C LEU A 186 -12.43 -16.56 -15.68
N TRP A 187 -12.87 -15.63 -14.82
CA TRP A 187 -12.06 -14.55 -14.29
C TRP A 187 -12.25 -14.39 -12.79
N GLN A 188 -11.19 -13.99 -12.07
CA GLN A 188 -11.29 -13.51 -10.71
C GLN A 188 -10.15 -12.52 -10.41
N ASN A 189 -10.44 -11.49 -9.62
CA ASN A 189 -9.45 -10.61 -9.01
C ASN A 189 -9.28 -10.87 -7.51
N GLY A 190 -8.27 -10.23 -6.93
CA GLY A 190 -8.06 -10.22 -5.50
C GLY A 190 -7.56 -8.87 -5.05
N ILE A 191 -8.18 -8.35 -3.99
CA ILE A 191 -7.84 -7.06 -3.41
C ILE A 191 -7.61 -7.29 -1.92
N THR A 192 -6.36 -7.12 -1.49
CA THR A 192 -6.00 -7.05 -0.07
C THR A 192 -5.07 -5.87 0.16
N PHE A 193 -4.81 -5.52 1.43
CA PHE A 193 -3.92 -4.41 1.74
C PHE A 193 -2.51 -4.66 1.17
N GLY A 194 -2.11 -3.85 0.20
CA GLY A 194 -0.81 -3.94 -0.47
C GLY A 194 -0.70 -4.95 -1.61
N TYR A 195 -1.75 -5.70 -1.95
CA TYR A 195 -1.69 -6.70 -3.02
C TYR A 195 -2.89 -6.61 -3.95
N ARG A 196 -2.63 -6.84 -5.24
CA ARG A 196 -3.67 -7.02 -6.25
C ARG A 196 -3.36 -8.28 -7.04
N SER A 197 -4.38 -9.03 -7.41
CA SER A 197 -4.26 -10.18 -8.31
C SER A 197 -5.34 -10.15 -9.36
N LEU A 198 -5.03 -10.76 -10.51
CA LEU A 198 -5.97 -11.06 -11.56
C LEU A 198 -5.63 -12.43 -12.12
N MET A 199 -6.64 -13.27 -12.31
CA MET A 199 -6.53 -14.51 -13.04
C MET A 199 -7.67 -14.62 -14.03
N ALA A 200 -7.37 -15.09 -15.24
CA ALA A 200 -8.36 -15.30 -16.28
C ALA A 200 -7.97 -16.50 -17.14
N VAL A 201 -8.95 -17.26 -17.60
CA VAL A 201 -8.76 -18.34 -18.56
C VAL A 201 -9.94 -18.43 -19.51
N TYR A 202 -9.66 -18.63 -20.80
CA TYR A 202 -10.61 -19.03 -21.83
C TYR A 202 -10.52 -20.55 -21.99
N PRO A 203 -11.42 -21.34 -21.37
CA PRO A 203 -11.31 -22.80 -21.34
C PRO A 203 -11.23 -23.41 -22.74
N ASP A 204 -12.07 -22.91 -23.66
CA ASP A 204 -12.20 -23.45 -25.02
C ASP A 204 -10.99 -23.14 -25.90
N LEU A 205 -10.25 -22.07 -25.58
CA LEU A 205 -9.04 -21.66 -26.30
C LEU A 205 -7.76 -22.23 -25.69
N GLY A 206 -7.82 -22.76 -24.45
CA GLY A 206 -6.63 -23.16 -23.70
C GLY A 206 -5.67 -22.00 -23.39
N LEU A 207 -6.20 -20.76 -23.33
CA LEU A 207 -5.42 -19.55 -23.08
C LEU A 207 -5.76 -18.99 -21.70
N GLY A 208 -4.74 -18.74 -20.88
CA GLY A 208 -4.94 -18.20 -19.53
C GLY A 208 -3.76 -17.38 -19.04
N VAL A 209 -4.02 -16.56 -18.03
CA VAL A 209 -3.04 -15.68 -17.41
C VAL A 209 -3.31 -15.56 -15.92
N VAL A 210 -2.24 -15.51 -15.13
CA VAL A 210 -2.27 -15.13 -13.72
C VAL A 210 -1.27 -14.01 -13.51
N VAL A 211 -1.72 -12.89 -12.96
CA VAL A 211 -0.88 -11.76 -12.61
C VAL A 211 -1.04 -11.44 -11.13
N LEU A 212 0.08 -11.43 -10.42
CA LEU A 212 0.14 -11.11 -8.99
C LEU A 212 1.00 -9.87 -8.79
N THR A 213 0.54 -8.92 -8.00
CA THR A 213 1.26 -7.69 -7.73
C THR A 213 1.29 -7.40 -6.22
N ASN A 214 2.42 -6.87 -5.75
CA ASN A 214 2.63 -6.42 -4.39
C ASN A 214 2.55 -4.88 -4.29
N SER A 215 1.53 -4.30 -4.94
CA SER A 215 1.26 -2.86 -4.94
C SER A 215 -0.23 -2.60 -4.84
N ASP A 216 -0.62 -1.59 -4.05
CA ASP A 216 -2.01 -1.12 -3.97
C ASP A 216 -2.51 -0.52 -5.30
N ARG A 217 -1.60 -0.11 -6.18
CA ARG A 217 -1.88 0.38 -7.54
C ARG A 217 -1.53 -0.64 -8.61
N GLY A 218 -1.27 -1.90 -8.23
CA GLY A 218 -0.83 -2.93 -9.16
C GLY A 218 -1.95 -3.47 -10.07
N TYR A 219 -3.21 -3.13 -9.83
CA TYR A 219 -4.33 -3.69 -10.57
C TYR A 219 -4.33 -3.26 -12.05
N ASP A 220 -4.08 -1.99 -12.34
CA ASP A 220 -4.03 -1.49 -13.73
C ASP A 220 -2.90 -2.19 -14.52
N VAL A 221 -1.76 -2.41 -13.87
CA VAL A 221 -0.64 -3.17 -14.46
C VAL A 221 -1.03 -4.64 -14.66
N ALA A 222 -1.74 -5.24 -13.71
CA ALA A 222 -2.23 -6.61 -13.85
C ALA A 222 -3.19 -6.76 -15.04
N CYS A 223 -4.11 -5.80 -15.21
CA CYS A 223 -5.02 -5.71 -16.34
C CYS A 223 -4.29 -5.56 -17.68
N ASP A 224 -3.31 -4.64 -17.77
CA ASP A 224 -2.51 -4.41 -18.98
C ASP A 224 -1.70 -5.66 -19.39
N VAL A 225 -1.03 -6.29 -18.43
CA VAL A 225 -0.28 -7.54 -18.67
C VAL A 225 -1.23 -8.65 -19.13
N ALA A 226 -2.38 -8.81 -18.47
CA ALA A 226 -3.36 -9.82 -18.84
C ALA A 226 -3.97 -9.58 -20.21
N GLN A 227 -4.30 -8.34 -20.56
CA GLN A 227 -4.77 -7.97 -21.89
C GLN A 227 -3.74 -8.35 -22.94
N ARG A 228 -2.47 -7.96 -22.76
CA ARG A 228 -1.41 -8.28 -23.72
C ARG A 228 -1.17 -9.78 -23.86
N ALA A 229 -1.19 -10.52 -22.75
CA ALA A 229 -1.00 -11.96 -22.73
C ALA A 229 -2.13 -12.72 -23.46
N LEU A 230 -3.36 -12.19 -23.40
CA LEU A 230 -4.55 -12.81 -23.99
C LEU A 230 -4.94 -12.24 -25.37
N GLY A 231 -4.07 -11.44 -26.00
CA GLY A 231 -4.29 -10.94 -27.37
C GLY A 231 -5.06 -9.62 -27.48
N GLY A 232 -5.12 -8.82 -26.40
CA GLY A 232 -5.44 -7.39 -26.42
C GLY A 232 -6.93 -7.02 -26.37
N LYS A 233 -7.85 -7.97 -26.15
CA LYS A 233 -9.31 -7.71 -26.18
C LYS A 233 -10.05 -7.90 -24.85
N GLY A 234 -9.35 -8.26 -23.76
CA GLY A 234 -9.99 -8.53 -22.47
C GLY A 234 -10.48 -7.27 -21.74
N THR A 235 -11.77 -7.22 -21.39
CA THR A 235 -12.37 -6.21 -20.49
C THR A 235 -12.54 -6.71 -19.05
N TRP A 236 -11.64 -6.32 -18.14
CA TRP A 236 -11.69 -6.80 -16.75
C TRP A 236 -12.54 -5.90 -15.87
N LYS A 237 -13.46 -6.49 -15.08
CA LYS A 237 -14.21 -5.75 -14.06
C LYS A 237 -13.43 -5.62 -12.77
N THR A 238 -13.78 -4.65 -11.94
CA THR A 238 -13.28 -4.52 -10.56
C THR A 238 -14.50 -4.38 -9.67
N PHE A 239 -14.59 -5.21 -8.64
CA PHE A 239 -15.64 -5.15 -7.61
C PHE A 239 -15.00 -4.79 -6.27
#